data_AF-A0A945PRY4-F1
#
_entry.id   AF-A0A945PRY4-F1
#
_cell.length_a   1.000
_cell.length_b   1.000
_cell.length_c   1.000
_cell.angle_alpha   90.00
_cell.angle_beta   90.00
_cell.angle_gamma   90.00
#
_symmetry.space_group_name_H-M   'P 1'
#
loop_
_entity.id
_entity.type
_entity.pdbx_description
1 polymer ?
#
loop_
_entity_poly.entity_id
_entity_poly.type
_entity_poly.pdbx_seq_one_letter_code
_entity_poly.pdbx_strand_id
1 'polypeptide(L)'
;MNGDALTAEQRLLALFEHLGLERAHFGVQNTAELDPIIAAQPQRFASLTLSGLNRLQSEIVMPVEDRLLLMYGDGGAGVDAMAASMPSLPNAESHCFKDYTVLTWSDVAADRGAEIVPRWLDFLERAEARA
;
A
#
# COMPACT_ATOMS: atom_id res chain seq x y z
N MET A 1 17.34 16.40 29.74
CA MET A 1 17.88 15.85 28.47
C MET A 1 16.76 15.03 27.84
N ASN A 2 15.96 15.62 26.95
CA ASN A 2 15.01 14.85 26.16
C ASN A 2 15.82 14.24 25.01
N GLY A 3 16.15 12.96 25.09
CA GLY A 3 16.78 12.25 23.98
C GLY A 3 15.81 12.24 22.80
N ASP A 4 16.24 12.72 21.65
CA ASP A 4 15.44 12.80 20.42
C ASP A 4 14.79 11.45 20.12
N ALA A 5 13.46 11.39 20.25
CA ALA A 5 12.71 10.22 19.84
C ALA A 5 12.74 10.14 18.32
N LEU A 6 13.28 9.04 17.78
CA LEU A 6 13.29 8.78 16.34
C LEU A 6 11.89 8.97 15.74
N THR A 7 11.82 9.60 14.56
CA THR A 7 10.59 9.69 13.75
C THR A 7 10.11 8.30 13.32
N ALA A 8 8.86 8.16 12.90
CA ALA A 8 8.34 6.89 12.38
C ALA A 8 9.18 6.37 11.19
N GLU A 9 9.53 7.26 10.27
CA GLU A 9 10.44 7.00 9.15
C GLU A 9 11.79 6.45 9.63
N GLN A 10 12.45 7.13 10.58
CA GLN A 10 13.75 6.72 11.10
C GLN A 10 13.69 5.34 11.78
N ARG A 11 12.59 5.04 12.49
CA ARG A 11 12.38 3.73 13.11
C ARG A 11 12.17 2.63 12.08
N LEU A 12 11.40 2.91 11.03
CA LEU A 12 11.18 1.95 9.94
C LEU A 12 12.47 1.68 9.17
N LEU A 13 13.25 2.71 8.85
CA LEU A 13 14.55 2.54 8.20
C LEU A 13 15.52 1.73 9.08
N ALA A 14 15.61 2.06 10.37
CA ALA A 14 16.42 1.29 11.32
C ALA A 14 15.95 -0.18 11.43
N LEU A 15 14.63 -0.43 11.36
CA LEU A 15 14.08 -1.78 11.35
C LEU A 15 14.46 -2.52 10.06
N PHE A 16 14.36 -1.87 8.89
CA PHE A 16 14.76 -2.47 7.63
C PHE A 16 16.24 -2.84 7.63
N GLU A 17 17.10 -1.95 8.11
CA GLU A 17 18.54 -2.21 8.28
C GLU A 17 18.79 -3.37 9.25
N HIS A 18 18.13 -3.37 10.40
CA HIS A 18 18.27 -4.42 11.40
C HIS A 18 17.88 -5.81 10.86
N LEU A 19 16.83 -5.87 10.04
CA LEU A 19 16.35 -7.10 9.43
C LEU A 19 17.08 -7.46 8.12
N GLY A 20 17.97 -6.61 7.62
CA GLY A 20 18.63 -6.80 6.32
C GLY A 20 17.69 -6.68 5.12
N LEU A 21 16.59 -5.93 5.25
CA LEU A 21 15.59 -5.73 4.21
C LEU A 21 16.04 -4.59 3.26
N GLU A 22 16.77 -4.96 2.22
CA GLU A 22 17.16 -4.03 1.15
C GLU A 22 15.95 -3.64 0.28
N ARG A 23 15.08 -4.62 0.00
CA ARG A 23 13.86 -4.50 -0.79
C ARG A 23 12.83 -5.51 -0.29
N ALA A 24 11.56 -5.11 -0.15
CA ALA A 24 10.49 -5.97 0.39
C ALA A 24 9.12 -5.64 -0.20
N HIS A 25 8.16 -6.56 -0.05
CA HIS A 25 6.74 -6.32 -0.34
C HIS A 25 6.04 -5.73 0.88
N PHE A 26 5.25 -4.68 0.67
CA PHE A 26 4.53 -4.00 1.74
C PHE A 26 3.02 -4.13 1.56
N GLY A 27 2.32 -4.51 2.63
CA GLY A 27 0.85 -4.50 2.69
C GLY A 27 0.39 -3.56 3.79
N VAL A 28 -0.41 -2.56 3.43
CA VAL A 28 -0.88 -1.52 4.35
C VAL A 28 -2.34 -1.16 4.08
N GLN A 29 -2.99 -0.48 5.02
CA GLN A 29 -4.30 0.16 4.76
C GLN A 29 -4.12 1.62 4.28
N ASN A 30 -3.07 2.29 4.74
CA ASN A 30 -2.67 3.64 4.36
C ASN A 30 -1.14 3.74 4.33
N THR A 31 -0.59 4.76 3.69
CA THR A 31 0.85 4.89 3.49
C THR A 31 1.52 5.91 4.39
N ALA A 32 0.82 6.55 5.34
CA ALA A 32 1.30 7.77 6.00
C ALA A 32 2.72 7.65 6.60
N GLU A 33 3.04 6.54 7.26
CA GLU A 33 4.38 6.30 7.82
C GLU A 33 5.44 5.91 6.77
N LEU A 34 5.00 5.47 5.59
CA LEU A 34 5.82 5.10 4.44
C LEU A 34 6.01 6.24 3.43
N ASP A 35 5.17 7.28 3.42
CA ASP A 35 5.23 8.36 2.42
C ASP A 35 6.64 8.94 2.22
N PRO A 36 7.41 9.29 3.29
CA PRO A 36 8.76 9.81 3.13
C PRO A 36 9.72 8.78 2.50
N ILE A 37 9.52 7.49 2.82
CA ILE A 37 10.34 6.39 2.32
C ILE A 37 10.00 6.09 0.85
N ILE A 38 8.73 6.13 0.47
CA ILE A 38 8.30 5.98 -0.93
C ILE A 38 8.90 7.10 -1.78
N ALA A 39 8.85 8.35 -1.29
CA ALA A 39 9.39 9.50 -1.99
C ALA A 39 10.93 9.46 -2.12
N ALA A 40 11.64 9.10 -1.06
CA ALA A 40 13.09 9.16 -1.03
C ALA A 40 13.79 7.88 -1.53
N GLN A 41 13.16 6.71 -1.34
CA GLN A 41 13.78 5.39 -1.55
C GLN A 41 12.79 4.38 -2.18
N PRO A 42 12.15 4.71 -3.33
CA PRO A 42 11.14 3.84 -3.95
C PRO A 42 11.66 2.44 -4.32
N GLN A 43 12.97 2.29 -4.54
CA GLN A 43 13.63 1.00 -4.82
C GLN A 43 13.53 -0.02 -3.67
N ARG A 44 13.21 0.41 -2.44
CA ARG A 44 12.99 -0.48 -1.30
C ARG A 44 11.68 -1.28 -1.39
N PHE A 45 10.78 -0.87 -2.27
CA PHE A 45 9.47 -1.51 -2.43
C PHE A 45 9.56 -2.48 -3.61
N ALA A 46 9.57 -3.79 -3.36
CA ALA A 46 9.34 -4.79 -4.40
C ALA A 46 7.91 -4.75 -4.92
N SER A 47 6.98 -4.46 -4.01
CA SER A 47 5.61 -4.08 -4.34
C SER A 47 4.99 -3.33 -3.16
N LEU A 48 3.92 -2.59 -3.45
CA LEU A 48 3.08 -1.94 -2.44
C LEU A 48 1.62 -2.36 -2.67
N THR A 49 0.96 -2.83 -1.63
CA THR A 49 -0.46 -3.20 -1.67
C THR A 49 -1.22 -2.42 -0.62
N LEU A 50 -2.22 -1.66 -1.04
CA LEU A 50 -3.17 -1.01 -0.16
C LEU A 50 -4.44 -1.86 -0.09
N SER A 51 -4.70 -2.49 1.05
CA SER A 51 -5.89 -3.31 1.26
C SER A 51 -6.93 -2.58 2.09
N GLY A 52 -8.09 -2.31 1.49
CA GLY A 52 -9.16 -1.58 2.17
C GLY A 52 -8.85 -0.09 2.26
N LEU A 53 -8.42 0.51 1.15
CA LEU A 53 -8.19 1.94 1.11
C LEU A 53 -9.54 2.69 1.09
N ASN A 54 -9.59 3.80 1.83
CA ASN A 54 -10.70 4.75 1.82
C ASN A 54 -10.24 6.18 1.49
N ARG A 55 -8.93 6.36 1.27
CA ARG A 55 -8.25 7.60 0.87
C ARG A 55 -7.00 7.22 0.07
N LEU A 56 -6.65 8.04 -0.91
CA LEU A 56 -5.43 7.91 -1.69
C LEU A 56 -5.03 9.28 -2.22
N GLN A 57 -3.73 9.57 -2.22
CA GLN A 57 -3.13 10.68 -2.96
C GLN A 57 -2.20 10.05 -3.99
N SER A 58 -2.52 10.20 -5.27
CA SER A 58 -1.76 9.54 -6.34
C SER A 58 -0.28 9.90 -6.31
N GLU A 59 0.03 11.16 -6.01
CA GLU A 59 1.38 11.72 -6.06
C GLU A 59 2.33 11.01 -5.10
N ILE A 60 1.80 10.51 -3.98
CA ILE A 60 2.56 9.77 -2.97
C ILE A 60 3.02 8.41 -3.51
N VAL A 61 2.14 7.70 -4.23
CA VAL A 61 2.39 6.31 -4.67
C VAL A 61 2.86 6.21 -6.12
N MET A 62 2.84 7.31 -6.88
CA MET A 62 3.38 7.40 -8.24
C MET A 62 4.81 6.81 -8.38
N PRO A 63 5.76 7.00 -7.45
CA PRO A 63 7.10 6.42 -7.55
C PRO A 63 7.14 4.88 -7.59
N VAL A 64 6.04 4.21 -7.23
CA VAL A 64 5.91 2.75 -7.19
C VAL A 64 4.68 2.25 -7.99
N GLU A 65 4.14 3.06 -8.90
CA GLU A 65 2.87 2.76 -9.59
C GLU A 65 2.86 1.44 -10.36
N ASP A 66 4.00 1.04 -10.94
CA ASP A 66 4.19 -0.15 -11.75
C ASP A 66 4.21 -1.46 -10.93
N ARG A 67 4.20 -1.32 -9.61
CA ARG A 67 4.19 -2.39 -8.61
C ARG A 67 3.24 -2.08 -7.46
N LEU A 68 2.15 -1.38 -7.79
CA LEU A 68 1.10 -0.98 -6.87
C LEU A 68 -0.18 -1.81 -7.09
N LEU A 69 -0.74 -2.34 -6.00
CA LEU A 69 -2.04 -3.01 -5.98
C LEU A 69 -2.99 -2.28 -5.01
N LEU A 70 -4.12 -1.81 -5.52
CA LEU A 70 -5.12 -1.02 -4.81
C LEU A 70 -6.40 -1.83 -4.62
N MET A 71 -6.71 -2.25 -3.40
CA MET A 71 -7.97 -2.94 -3.09
C MET A 71 -8.91 -2.04 -2.30
N TYR A 72 -10.14 -1.88 -2.80
CA TYR A 72 -11.12 -0.93 -2.28
C TYR A 72 -12.54 -1.50 -2.34
N GLY A 73 -13.47 -0.88 -1.62
CA GLY A 73 -14.89 -1.25 -1.65
C GLY A 73 -15.67 -0.57 -2.76
N ASP A 74 -16.83 -1.11 -3.14
CA ASP A 74 -17.72 -0.51 -4.15
C ASP A 74 -18.65 0.59 -3.60
N GLY A 75 -18.46 0.98 -2.34
CA GLY A 75 -19.15 2.10 -1.71
C GLY A 75 -18.24 2.98 -0.84
N GLY A 76 -18.75 4.18 -0.56
CA GLY A 76 -18.10 5.15 0.35
C GLY A 76 -16.86 5.81 -0.23
N ALA A 77 -16.02 6.34 0.66
CA ALA A 77 -14.90 7.22 0.31
C ALA A 77 -13.82 6.54 -0.58
N GLY A 78 -13.73 5.20 -0.55
CA GLY A 78 -12.82 4.46 -1.43
C GLY A 78 -13.15 4.64 -2.92
N VAL A 79 -14.44 4.73 -3.27
CA VAL A 79 -14.88 4.96 -4.65
C VAL A 79 -14.42 6.32 -5.15
N ASP A 80 -14.63 7.36 -4.34
CA ASP A 80 -14.23 8.73 -4.67
C ASP A 80 -12.70 8.85 -4.78
N ALA A 81 -11.97 8.21 -3.85
CA ALA A 81 -10.51 8.16 -3.87
C ALA A 81 -9.98 7.50 -5.15
N MET A 82 -10.53 6.35 -5.54
CA MET A 82 -10.13 5.66 -6.77
C MET A 82 -10.47 6.47 -8.02
N ALA A 83 -11.65 7.09 -8.07
CA ALA A 83 -12.05 7.95 -9.19
C ALA A 83 -11.10 9.15 -9.38
N ALA A 84 -10.62 9.73 -8.26
CA ALA A 84 -9.69 10.85 -8.30
C ALA A 84 -8.24 10.45 -8.64
N SER A 85 -7.76 9.29 -8.14
CA SER A 85 -6.35 8.90 -8.24
C SER A 85 -6.00 8.03 -9.46
N MET A 86 -6.91 7.14 -9.91
CA MET A 86 -6.61 6.20 -10.99
C MET A 86 -6.18 6.84 -12.32
N PRO A 87 -6.70 8.02 -12.74
CA PRO A 87 -6.21 8.68 -13.96
C PRO A 87 -4.70 8.99 -13.94
N SER A 88 -4.11 9.15 -12.74
CA SER A 88 -2.69 9.43 -12.55
C SER A 88 -1.85 8.18 -12.30
N LEU A 89 -2.47 6.99 -12.22
CA LEU A 89 -1.83 5.71 -11.89
C LEU A 89 -2.17 4.63 -12.92
N PRO A 90 -1.88 4.84 -14.22
CA PRO A 90 -2.32 3.94 -15.29
C PRO A 90 -1.70 2.54 -15.22
N ASN A 91 -0.57 2.39 -14.52
CA ASN A 91 0.15 1.12 -14.37
C ASN A 91 -0.20 0.38 -13.06
N ALA A 92 -1.02 0.98 -12.19
CA ALA A 92 -1.44 0.36 -10.95
C ALA A 92 -2.54 -0.68 -11.20
N GLU A 93 -2.46 -1.81 -10.50
CA GLU A 93 -3.52 -2.80 -10.47
C GLU A 93 -4.56 -2.40 -9.43
N SER A 94 -5.84 -2.67 -9.70
CA SER A 94 -6.91 -2.43 -8.72
C SER A 94 -7.88 -3.57 -8.63
N HIS A 95 -8.46 -3.76 -7.44
CA HIS A 95 -9.48 -4.76 -7.17
C HIS A 95 -10.59 -4.16 -6.31
N CYS A 96 -11.83 -4.29 -6.77
CA CYS A 96 -13.00 -3.75 -6.09
C CYS A 96 -13.78 -4.88 -5.39
N PHE A 97 -13.85 -4.83 -4.07
CA PHE A 97 -14.70 -5.71 -3.26
C PHE A 97 -16.15 -5.36 -3.50
N LYS A 98 -16.93 -6.33 -3.99
CA LYS A 98 -18.36 -6.18 -4.21
C LYS A 98 -19.14 -6.22 -2.90
N ASP A 99 -20.21 -5.44 -2.85
CA ASP A 99 -21.13 -5.32 -1.72
C ASP A 99 -20.38 -5.06 -0.40
N TYR A 100 -19.39 -4.17 -0.45
CA TYR A 100 -18.53 -3.88 0.69
C TYR A 100 -18.12 -2.41 0.72
N THR A 101 -18.60 -1.69 1.74
CA THR A 101 -18.13 -0.34 2.04
C THR A 101 -17.03 -0.41 3.08
N VAL A 102 -15.84 0.06 2.72
CA VAL A 102 -14.71 0.16 3.66
C VAL A 102 -14.93 1.37 4.58
N LEU A 103 -15.01 1.11 5.89
CA LEU A 103 -15.10 2.12 6.93
C LEU A 103 -13.79 2.20 7.70
N THR A 104 -13.56 3.30 8.44
CA THR A 104 -12.34 3.48 9.24
C THR A 104 -12.17 2.40 10.32
N TRP A 105 -13.26 1.76 10.74
CA TRP A 105 -13.27 0.67 11.73
C TRP A 105 -13.50 -0.72 11.10
N SER A 106 -13.47 -0.83 9.77
CA SER A 106 -13.58 -2.13 9.10
C SER A 106 -12.30 -2.94 9.26
N ASP A 107 -12.43 -4.19 9.69
CA ASP A 107 -11.33 -5.17 9.61
C ASP A 107 -11.37 -5.85 8.24
N VAL A 108 -10.89 -5.14 7.23
CA VAL A 108 -10.95 -5.59 5.83
C VAL A 108 -10.19 -6.90 5.61
N ALA A 109 -9.10 -7.10 6.34
CA ALA A 109 -8.32 -8.33 6.27
C ALA A 109 -9.10 -9.53 6.82
N ALA A 110 -9.84 -9.36 7.92
CA ALA A 110 -10.73 -10.41 8.42
C ALA A 110 -11.96 -10.61 7.52
N ASP A 111 -12.59 -9.53 7.07
CA ASP A 111 -13.86 -9.55 6.33
C ASP A 111 -13.72 -10.06 4.89
N ARG A 112 -12.56 -9.82 4.26
CA ARG A 112 -12.30 -10.11 2.83
C ARG A 112 -11.00 -10.90 2.61
N GLY A 113 -10.42 -11.48 3.66
CA GLY A 113 -9.16 -12.23 3.58
C GLY A 113 -9.16 -13.34 2.52
N ALA A 114 -10.27 -14.08 2.39
CA ALA A 114 -10.41 -15.13 1.37
C ALA A 114 -10.34 -14.58 -0.07
N GLU A 115 -10.67 -13.30 -0.27
CA GLU A 115 -10.61 -12.62 -1.56
C GLU A 115 -9.26 -11.92 -1.77
N ILE A 116 -8.69 -11.35 -0.71
CA ILE A 116 -7.40 -10.63 -0.69
C ILE A 116 -6.22 -11.57 -0.91
N VAL A 117 -6.11 -12.62 -0.09
CA VAL A 117 -4.93 -13.49 -0.04
C VAL A 117 -4.54 -14.07 -1.40
N PRO A 118 -5.41 -14.75 -2.16
CA PRO A 118 -5.02 -15.32 -3.44
C PRO A 118 -4.57 -14.27 -4.46
N ARG A 119 -5.22 -13.10 -4.48
CA ARG A 119 -4.85 -11.99 -5.39
C ARG A 119 -3.51 -11.38 -5.01
N TRP A 120 -3.30 -11.20 -3.71
CA TRP A 120 -2.07 -10.62 -3.23
C TRP A 120 -0.90 -11.54 -3.53
N LEU A 121 -1.02 -12.84 -3.26
CA LEU A 121 0.03 -13.83 -3.58
C LEU A 121 0.37 -13.85 -5.09
N ASP A 122 -0.63 -13.89 -5.97
CA ASP A 122 -0.41 -13.79 -7.42
C ASP A 122 0.35 -12.51 -7.81
N PHE A 123 -0.05 -11.38 -7.23
CA PHE A 123 0.62 -10.11 -7.46
C PHE A 123 2.07 -10.10 -6.99
N LEU A 124 2.37 -10.69 -5.82
CA LEU A 124 3.73 -10.82 -5.30
C LEU A 124 4.59 -11.69 -6.21
N GLU A 125 4.10 -12.86 -6.63
CA GLU A 125 4.81 -13.76 -7.55
C GLU A 125 5.15 -13.06 -8.87
N ARG A 126 4.21 -12.31 -9.44
CA ARG A 126 4.45 -11.54 -10.66
C ARG A 126 5.43 -10.38 -10.45
N ALA A 127 5.43 -9.74 -9.28
CA ALA A 127 6.36 -8.67 -8.95
C ALA A 127 7.80 -9.19 -8.84
N GLU A 128 8.00 -10.36 -8.22
CA GLU A 128 9.32 -11.01 -8.14
C GLU A 128 9.82 -11.47 -9.50
N ALA A 129 8.94 -11.95 -10.37
CA ALA A 129 9.33 -12.33 -11.74
C ALA A 129 9.82 -11.14 -12.60
N ARG A 130 9.56 -9.89 -12.19
CA ARG A 130 10.02 -8.66 -12.85
C ARG A 130 11.32 -8.09 -12.26
N ALA A 131 11.76 -8.59 -11.10
CA ALA A 131 12.82 -8.01 -10.27
C ALA A 131 14.24 -8.23 -10.81
#